data_AF-A0A535RDX9-F1
#
_entry.id   AF-A0A535RDX9-F1
#
_cell.length_a   1.000
_cell.length_b   1.000
_cell.length_c   1.000
_cell.angle_alpha   90.00
_cell.angle_beta   90.00
_cell.angle_gamma   90.00
#
_symmetry.space_group_name_H-M   'P 1'
#
loop_
_entity.id
_entity.type
_entity.pdbx_description
1 polymer ?
#
loop_
_entity_poly.entity_id
_entity_poly.type
_entity_poly.pdbx_seq_one_letter_code
_entity_poly.pdbx_strand_id
1 'polypeptide(L)'
;DFARDLSLPIEREAEASELLYARSAVVVAAVAARCQAIDGIWPDVTDNDGLRRDSMQARRLGFSGKSLIHPGQIDAINDVFSPSAEEVSHARRVIDAFEGARLKGLGAVALDGKLLDQPIVERARRTLLLHDAIARKKRTPPVERPAALEGKRFK
;
A
#
# COMPACT_ATOMS: atom_id res chain seq x y z
N ASP A 1 -20.86 4.45 -0.22
CA ASP A 1 -21.54 4.81 1.04
C ASP A 1 -21.09 6.15 1.57
N PHE A 2 -19.88 6.27 2.11
CA PHE A 2 -19.44 7.53 2.73
C PHE A 2 -19.54 8.77 1.82
N ALA A 3 -19.16 8.65 0.54
CA ALA A 3 -19.31 9.75 -0.42
C ALA A 3 -20.77 10.19 -0.65
N ARG A 4 -21.73 9.25 -0.59
CA ARG A 4 -23.16 9.55 -0.67
C ARG A 4 -23.60 10.35 0.56
N ASP A 5 -23.17 9.95 1.75
CA ASP A 5 -23.54 10.62 2.99
C ASP A 5 -22.97 12.05 3.07
N LEU A 6 -21.83 12.29 2.41
CA LEU A 6 -21.25 13.61 2.20
C LEU A 6 -21.88 14.39 1.02
N SER A 7 -22.85 13.82 0.31
CA SER A 7 -23.47 14.42 -0.88
C SER A 7 -22.47 14.80 -1.98
N LEU A 8 -21.42 13.99 -2.15
CA LEU A 8 -20.40 14.20 -3.19
C LEU A 8 -20.92 13.78 -4.57
N PRO A 9 -20.32 14.31 -5.66
CA PRO A 9 -20.61 13.85 -7.02
C PRO A 9 -20.38 12.35 -7.22
N ILE A 10 -21.01 11.80 -8.26
CA ILE A 10 -20.89 10.38 -8.63
C ILE A 10 -19.47 10.06 -9.11
N GLU A 11 -18.91 10.97 -9.91
CA GLU A 11 -17.56 10.84 -10.45
C GLU A 11 -16.54 11.23 -9.39
N ARG A 12 -15.45 10.45 -9.29
CA ARG A 12 -14.33 10.75 -8.41
C ARG A 12 -13.40 11.74 -9.06
N GLU A 13 -12.85 12.66 -8.26
CA GLU A 13 -11.87 13.63 -8.73
C GLU A 13 -10.47 13.32 -8.17
N ALA A 14 -9.43 13.41 -9.02
CA ALA A 14 -8.02 13.35 -8.62
C ALA A 14 -7.72 12.26 -7.57
N GLU A 15 -8.00 10.99 -7.92
CA GLU A 15 -7.76 9.84 -7.04
C GLU A 15 -8.49 9.94 -5.68
N ALA A 16 -9.74 10.40 -5.70
CA ALA A 16 -10.57 10.63 -4.52
C ALA A 16 -10.01 11.71 -3.58
N SER A 17 -9.54 12.82 -4.16
CA SER A 17 -9.03 13.98 -3.42
C SER A 17 -10.05 14.56 -2.44
N GLU A 18 -11.34 14.47 -2.77
CA GLU A 18 -12.47 14.86 -1.95
C GLU A 18 -12.59 14.03 -0.65
N LEU A 19 -11.95 12.85 -0.60
CA LEU A 19 -11.94 11.96 0.57
C LEU A 19 -10.61 11.98 1.34
N LEU A 20 -9.66 12.85 0.98
CA LEU A 20 -8.30 12.84 1.53
C LEU A 20 -8.27 12.91 3.06
N TYR A 21 -9.05 13.82 3.65
CA TYR A 21 -9.14 13.96 5.11
C TYR A 21 -9.69 12.68 5.76
N ALA A 22 -10.81 12.17 5.26
CA ALA A 22 -11.44 10.98 5.81
C ALA A 22 -10.54 9.74 5.71
N ARG A 23 -9.89 9.54 4.56
CA ARG A 23 -8.90 8.47 4.35
C ARG A 23 -7.73 8.56 5.34
N SER A 24 -7.18 9.77 5.51
CA SER A 24 -6.09 10.00 6.47
C SER A 24 -6.53 9.73 7.92
N ALA A 25 -7.72 10.18 8.30
CA ALA A 25 -8.28 9.97 9.64
C ALA A 25 -8.45 8.47 9.95
N VAL A 26 -8.91 7.67 8.98
CA VAL A 26 -9.01 6.22 9.11
C VAL A 26 -7.64 5.58 9.37
N VAL A 27 -6.60 5.97 8.63
CA VAL A 27 -5.25 5.43 8.85
C VAL A 27 -4.74 5.78 10.24
N VAL A 28 -4.87 7.03 10.68
CA VAL A 28 -4.44 7.46 12.02
C VAL A 28 -5.17 6.67 13.11
N ALA A 29 -6.49 6.49 12.98
CA ALA A 29 -7.28 5.71 13.92
C ALA A 29 -6.86 4.23 13.94
N ALA A 30 -6.61 3.62 12.78
CA ALA A 30 -6.15 2.24 12.67
C ALA A 30 -4.78 2.04 13.34
N VAL A 31 -3.84 2.97 13.13
CA VAL A 31 -2.53 2.94 13.80
C VAL A 31 -2.67 3.06 15.31
N ALA A 32 -3.50 3.99 15.81
CA ALA A 32 -3.77 4.14 17.24
C ALA A 32 -4.38 2.86 17.85
N ALA A 33 -5.22 2.16 17.08
CA ALA A 33 -5.83 0.88 17.46
C ALA A 33 -4.91 -0.33 17.24
N ARG A 34 -3.72 -0.17 16.65
CA ARG A 34 -2.79 -1.25 16.25
C ARG A 34 -3.44 -2.25 15.27
N CYS A 35 -4.23 -1.75 14.34
CA CYS A 35 -4.86 -2.53 13.28
C CYS A 35 -4.35 -2.10 11.89
N GLN A 36 -4.52 -2.97 10.90
CA GLN A 36 -4.30 -2.61 9.50
C GLN A 36 -5.45 -1.75 8.99
N ALA A 37 -5.12 -0.71 8.22
CA ALA A 37 -6.10 0.05 7.46
C ALA A 37 -6.21 -0.53 6.04
N ILE A 38 -7.43 -0.83 5.59
CA ILE A 38 -7.73 -1.27 4.22
C ILE A 38 -8.53 -0.19 3.52
N ASP A 39 -8.06 0.23 2.35
CA ASP A 39 -8.69 1.28 1.56
C ASP A 39 -9.93 0.76 0.80
N GLY A 40 -10.77 1.70 0.37
CA GLY A 40 -12.01 1.40 -0.37
C GLY A 40 -11.77 0.92 -1.81
N ILE A 41 -12.83 0.56 -2.51
CA ILE A 41 -12.76 0.06 -3.89
C ILE A 41 -12.41 1.17 -4.90
N TRP A 42 -11.90 0.78 -6.07
CA TRP A 42 -11.91 1.62 -7.28
C TRP A 42 -13.05 1.15 -8.19
N PRO A 43 -14.01 2.02 -8.55
CA PRO A 43 -15.26 1.60 -9.18
C PRO A 43 -15.12 1.31 -10.69
N ASP A 44 -14.24 2.03 -11.38
CA ASP A 44 -14.03 1.82 -12.82
C ASP A 44 -13.14 0.59 -13.05
N VAL A 45 -13.76 -0.52 -13.46
CA VAL A 45 -13.08 -1.80 -13.70
C VAL A 45 -12.26 -1.81 -15.00
N THR A 46 -12.43 -0.80 -15.86
CA THR A 46 -11.71 -0.66 -17.13
C THR A 46 -10.51 0.28 -17.02
N ASP A 47 -10.53 1.21 -16.07
CA ASP A 47 -9.43 2.14 -15.82
C ASP A 47 -8.40 1.57 -14.83
N ASN A 48 -7.46 0.78 -15.37
CA ASN A 48 -6.34 0.25 -14.59
C ASN A 48 -5.33 1.32 -14.17
N ASP A 49 -5.19 2.40 -14.94
CA ASP A 49 -4.23 3.46 -14.61
C ASP A 49 -4.75 4.32 -13.45
N GLY A 50 -6.04 4.64 -13.46
CA GLY A 50 -6.73 5.25 -12.32
C GLY A 50 -6.66 4.39 -11.06
N LEU A 51 -6.89 3.08 -11.19
CA LEU A 51 -6.69 2.13 -10.09
C LEU A 51 -5.28 2.21 -9.50
N ARG A 52 -4.24 2.23 -10.35
CA ARG A 52 -2.84 2.33 -9.90
C ARG A 52 -2.58 3.66 -9.20
N ARG A 53 -3.02 4.79 -9.76
CA ARG A 53 -2.82 6.12 -9.13
C ARG A 53 -3.54 6.22 -7.78
N ASP A 54 -4.79 5.77 -7.69
CA ASP A 54 -5.57 5.76 -6.44
C ASP A 54 -4.94 4.84 -5.39
N SER A 55 -4.52 3.63 -5.78
CA SER A 55 -3.82 2.70 -4.89
C SER A 55 -2.48 3.29 -4.39
N MET A 56 -1.74 3.99 -5.25
CA MET A 56 -0.51 4.68 -4.87
C MET A 56 -0.78 5.85 -3.91
N GLN A 57 -1.90 6.56 -4.03
CA GLN A 57 -2.31 7.56 -3.04
C GLN A 57 -2.64 6.89 -1.70
N ALA A 58 -3.42 5.81 -1.70
CA ALA A 58 -3.74 5.04 -0.50
C ALA A 58 -2.49 4.56 0.24
N ARG A 59 -1.53 3.97 -0.48
CA ARG A 59 -0.25 3.52 0.09
C ARG A 59 0.52 4.68 0.73
N ARG A 60 0.57 5.84 0.07
CA ARG A 60 1.24 7.05 0.60
C ARG A 60 0.57 7.58 1.87
N LEU A 61 -0.74 7.42 2.01
CA LEU A 61 -1.48 7.77 3.23
C LEU A 61 -1.22 6.78 4.39
N GLY A 62 -0.75 5.57 4.10
CA GLY A 62 -0.42 4.55 5.10
C GLY A 62 -1.40 3.38 5.16
N PHE A 63 -2.28 3.21 4.18
CA PHE A 63 -3.08 2.00 4.05
C PHE A 63 -2.19 0.77 3.79
N SER A 64 -2.60 -0.39 4.32
CA SER A 64 -1.90 -1.67 4.17
C SER A 64 -2.38 -2.47 2.95
N GLY A 65 -3.50 -2.09 2.35
CA GLY A 65 -4.10 -2.75 1.19
C GLY A 65 -5.33 -2.00 0.72
N LYS A 66 -6.02 -2.60 -0.26
CA LYS A 66 -7.22 -2.03 -0.89
C LYS A 66 -8.26 -3.12 -1.17
N SER A 67 -9.52 -2.78 -0.96
CA SER A 67 -10.65 -3.63 -1.36
C SER A 67 -10.81 -3.62 -2.88
N LEU A 68 -11.32 -4.71 -3.46
CA LEU A 68 -11.52 -4.84 -4.90
C LEU A 68 -12.89 -5.42 -5.24
N ILE A 69 -13.34 -5.19 -6.47
CA ILE A 69 -14.63 -5.67 -6.98
C ILE A 69 -14.50 -6.55 -8.23
N HIS A 70 -13.30 -6.62 -8.82
CA HIS A 70 -13.04 -7.41 -10.02
C HIS A 70 -11.67 -8.11 -9.95
N PRO A 71 -11.56 -9.40 -10.37
CA PRO A 71 -10.29 -10.12 -10.33
C PRO A 71 -9.15 -9.45 -11.11
N GLY A 72 -9.46 -8.72 -12.19
CA GLY A 72 -8.47 -7.97 -12.95
C GLY A 72 -7.76 -6.85 -12.17
N GLN A 73 -8.28 -6.48 -10.99
CA GLN A 73 -7.66 -5.48 -10.11
C GLN A 73 -6.60 -6.08 -9.18
N ILE A 74 -6.55 -7.42 -9.05
CA ILE A 74 -5.68 -8.12 -8.09
C ILE A 74 -4.22 -7.77 -8.32
N ASP A 75 -3.71 -7.92 -9.55
CA ASP A 75 -2.29 -7.73 -9.83
C ASP A 75 -1.87 -6.27 -9.62
N ALA A 76 -2.65 -5.33 -10.14
CA ALA A 76 -2.36 -3.90 -9.99
C ALA A 76 -2.34 -3.45 -8.50
N ILE A 77 -3.27 -3.95 -7.68
CA ILE A 77 -3.31 -3.65 -6.24
C ILE A 77 -2.11 -4.30 -5.55
N ASN A 78 -1.86 -5.59 -5.79
CA ASN A 78 -0.75 -6.31 -5.15
C ASN A 78 0.61 -5.71 -5.50
N ASP A 79 0.81 -5.30 -6.77
CA ASP A 79 2.03 -4.61 -7.21
C ASP A 79 2.28 -3.34 -6.40
N VAL A 80 1.23 -2.54 -6.19
CA VAL A 80 1.34 -1.26 -5.47
C VAL A 80 1.63 -1.48 -3.99
N PHE A 81 0.93 -2.39 -3.33
CA PHE A 81 1.07 -2.59 -1.88
C PHE A 81 2.24 -3.52 -1.48
N SER A 82 2.91 -4.15 -2.45
CA SER A 82 4.14 -4.93 -2.20
C SER A 82 5.38 -4.04 -2.27
N PRO A 83 6.38 -4.23 -1.40
CA PRO A 83 7.67 -3.55 -1.52
C PRO A 83 8.34 -3.85 -2.88
N SER A 84 8.79 -2.81 -3.58
CA SER A 84 9.56 -2.98 -4.81
C SER A 84 10.98 -3.50 -4.53
N ALA A 85 11.66 -4.01 -5.55
CA ALA A 85 13.05 -4.46 -5.43
C ALA A 85 13.97 -3.31 -4.96
N GLU A 86 13.72 -2.09 -5.45
CA GLU A 86 14.45 -0.88 -5.10
C GLU A 86 14.20 -0.49 -3.64
N GLU A 87 12.95 -0.57 -3.17
CA GLU A 87 12.60 -0.28 -1.78
C GLU A 87 13.23 -1.29 -0.81
N VAL A 88 13.26 -2.57 -1.18
CA VAL A 88 13.92 -3.64 -0.41
C VAL A 88 15.43 -3.40 -0.37
N SER A 89 16.05 -3.08 -1.51
CA SER A 89 17.47 -2.74 -1.59
C SER A 89 17.82 -1.53 -0.73
N HIS A 90 17.04 -0.45 -0.83
CA HIS A 90 17.23 0.74 -0.03
C HIS A 90 17.08 0.47 1.47
N ALA A 91 16.08 -0.31 1.88
CA ALA A 91 15.85 -0.68 3.27
C ALA A 91 17.04 -1.45 3.87
N ARG A 92 17.67 -2.36 3.11
CA ARG A 92 18.89 -3.07 3.53
C ARG A 92 20.04 -2.09 3.76
N ARG A 93 20.32 -1.19 2.80
CA ARG A 93 21.39 -0.18 2.95
C ARG A 93 21.18 0.74 4.16
N VAL A 94 19.94 1.15 4.42
CA VAL A 94 19.59 1.98 5.58
C VAL A 94 19.94 1.27 6.89
N ILE A 95 19.57 -0.01 7.01
CA ILE A 95 19.87 -0.81 8.21
C ILE A 95 21.39 -0.98 8.36
N ASP A 96 22.08 -1.38 7.29
CA ASP A 96 23.53 -1.63 7.33
C ASP A 96 24.31 -0.36 7.71
N ALA A 97 23.96 0.78 7.13
CA ALA A 97 24.59 2.07 7.43
C ALA A 97 24.39 2.46 8.91
N PHE A 98 23.17 2.32 9.42
CA PHE A 98 22.85 2.68 10.80
C PHE A 98 23.51 1.75 11.82
N GLU A 99 23.50 0.43 11.58
CA GLU A 99 24.19 -0.53 12.46
C GLU A 99 25.70 -0.26 12.50
N GLY A 100 26.32 0.04 11.34
CA GLY A 100 27.73 0.44 11.28
C GLY A 100 28.05 1.71 12.06
N ALA A 101 27.13 2.68 12.10
CA ALA A 101 27.26 3.89 12.90
C ALA A 101 27.05 3.62 14.40
N ARG A 102 26.10 2.77 14.75
CA ARG A 102 25.81 2.37 16.13
C ARG A 102 27.00 1.67 16.78
N LEU A 103 27.72 0.83 16.04
CA LEU A 103 28.98 0.21 16.49
C LEU A 103 30.08 1.22 16.82
N LYS A 104 30.02 2.42 16.24
CA LYS A 104 30.94 3.53 16.50
C LYS A 104 30.42 4.48 17.60
N GLY A 105 29.33 4.13 18.28
CA GLY A 105 28.70 4.96 19.31
C GLY A 105 27.90 6.15 18.76
N LEU A 106 27.55 6.15 17.47
CA LEU A 106 26.77 7.23 16.85
C LEU A 106 25.28 6.87 16.84
N GLY A 107 24.43 7.84 17.21
CA GLY A 107 22.97 7.70 17.20
C GLY A 107 22.30 8.02 15.86
N ALA A 108 23.06 8.49 14.87
CA ALA A 108 22.59 8.80 13.53
C ALA A 108 23.73 8.75 12.50
N VAL A 109 23.39 8.59 11.22
CA VAL A 109 24.33 8.56 10.09
C VAL A 109 23.72 9.15 8.84
N ALA A 110 24.53 9.72 7.94
CA ALA A 110 24.05 10.16 6.63
C ALA A 110 24.19 9.04 5.59
N LEU A 111 23.14 8.81 4.80
CA LEU A 111 23.15 7.96 3.60
C LEU A 111 22.43 8.70 2.47
N ASP A 112 23.06 8.77 1.28
CA ASP A 112 22.50 9.46 0.11
C ASP A 112 22.04 10.90 0.41
N GLY A 113 22.78 11.62 1.28
CA GLY A 113 22.45 12.98 1.71
C GLY A 113 21.30 13.10 2.70
N LYS A 114 20.77 11.99 3.23
CA LYS A 114 19.66 11.97 4.20
C LYS A 114 20.14 11.47 5.56
N LEU A 115 19.65 12.10 6.62
CA LEU A 115 19.87 11.66 8.00
C LEU A 115 19.07 10.38 8.27
N LEU A 116 19.77 9.36 8.76
CA LEU A 116 19.20 8.12 9.25
C LEU A 116 19.31 8.09 10.77
N ASP A 117 18.17 7.95 11.42
CA ASP A 117 18.03 7.74 12.86
C ASP A 117 17.14 6.51 13.12
N GLN A 118 16.89 6.21 14.39
CA GLN A 118 16.15 5.02 14.80
C GLN A 118 14.75 4.89 14.14
N PRO A 119 13.88 5.92 14.10
CA PRO A 119 12.60 5.84 13.40
C PRO A 119 12.69 5.48 11.91
N ILE A 120 13.67 6.02 11.19
CA ILE A 120 13.86 5.70 9.76
C ILE A 120 14.28 4.23 9.58
N VAL A 121 15.14 3.73 10.46
CA VAL A 121 15.60 2.33 10.43
C VAL A 121 14.47 1.37 10.79
N GLU A 122 13.58 1.73 11.72
CA GLU A 122 12.39 0.94 12.03
C GLU A 122 11.43 0.85 10.86
N ARG A 123 11.27 1.92 10.07
CA ARG A 123 10.51 1.89 8.81
C ARG A 123 11.15 0.95 7.79
N ALA A 124 12.47 0.99 7.64
CA ALA A 124 13.20 0.07 6.76
C ALA A 124 13.02 -1.40 7.18
N ARG A 125 13.13 -1.69 8.49
CA ARG A 125 12.87 -3.04 9.04
C ARG A 125 11.44 -3.51 8.74
N ARG A 126 10.43 -2.64 8.88
CA ARG A 126 9.04 -2.96 8.52
C ARG A 126 8.89 -3.30 7.03
N THR A 127 9.56 -2.59 6.13
CA THR A 127 9.56 -2.91 4.70
C THR A 127 10.08 -4.33 4.43
N LEU A 128 11.20 -4.72 5.06
CA LEU A 128 11.77 -6.07 4.91
C LEU A 128 10.86 -7.15 5.52
N LEU A 129 10.27 -6.89 6.69
CA LEU A 129 9.31 -7.81 7.31
C LEU A 129 8.10 -8.08 6.40
N LEU A 130 7.57 -7.05 5.75
CA LEU A 130 6.48 -7.18 4.79
C LEU A 130 6.92 -7.98 3.55
N HIS A 131 8.08 -7.67 2.99
CA HIS A 131 8.66 -8.41 1.86
C HIS A 131 8.79 -9.90 2.17
N ASP A 132 9.38 -10.25 3.30
CA ASP A 132 9.57 -11.64 3.72
C ASP A 132 8.23 -12.35 3.98
N ALA A 133 7.24 -11.64 4.55
CA ALA A 133 5.91 -12.19 4.78
C ALA A 133 5.21 -12.54 3.46
N ILE A 134 5.31 -11.67 2.45
CA ILE A 134 4.77 -11.91 1.11
C ILE A 134 5.52 -13.07 0.44
N ALA A 135 6.85 -13.08 0.49
CA ALA A 135 7.67 -14.14 -0.12
C ALA A 135 7.43 -15.53 0.49
N ARG A 136 7.18 -15.61 1.81
CA ARG A 136 6.85 -16.87 2.51
C ARG A 136 5.47 -17.40 2.14
N LYS A 137 4.53 -16.53 1.73
CA LYS A 137 3.18 -16.95 1.38
C LYS A 137 3.27 -17.69 0.04
N LYS A 138 2.98 -19.00 0.02
CA LYS A 138 2.74 -19.72 -1.24
C LYS A 138 1.67 -18.92 -1.98
N ARG A 139 1.98 -18.43 -3.19
CA ARG A 139 1.02 -17.70 -4.03
C ARG A 139 -0.22 -18.58 -4.11
N THR A 140 -1.34 -18.14 -3.54
CA THR A 140 -2.60 -18.86 -3.74
C THR A 140 -2.83 -18.84 -5.25
N PRO A 141 -2.98 -20.02 -5.91
CA PRO A 141 -3.25 -20.04 -7.34
C PRO A 141 -4.47 -19.15 -7.61
N PRO A 142 -4.53 -18.46 -8.77
CA PRO A 142 -5.70 -17.69 -9.13
C PRO A 142 -6.94 -18.56 -8.95
N VAL A 143 -7.97 -18.03 -8.30
CA VAL A 143 -9.25 -18.76 -8.24
C VAL A 143 -9.70 -18.91 -9.69
N GLU A 144 -9.69 -20.14 -10.19
CA GLU A 144 -10.22 -20.44 -11.52
C GLU A 144 -11.64 -19.89 -11.59
N ARG A 145 -11.96 -19.16 -12.66
CA ARG A 145 -13.34 -18.69 -12.84
C ARG A 145 -14.24 -19.93 -12.81
N PRO A 146 -15.25 -19.97 -11.94
CA PRO A 146 -16.26 -21.01 -12.02
C PRO A 146 -16.80 -21.04 -13.46
N ALA A 147 -16.89 -22.22 -14.07
CA ALA A 147 -17.41 -22.38 -15.44
C ALA A 147 -18.78 -21.67 -15.64
N ALA A 148 -19.55 -21.52 -14.57
CA ALA A 148 -20.82 -20.78 -14.53
C ALA A 148 -20.73 -19.26 -14.83
N LEU A 149 -19.52 -18.69 -14.84
CA LEU A 149 -19.24 -17.28 -15.10
C LEU A 149 -18.47 -17.04 -16.41
N GLU A 150 -18.09 -18.08 -17.16
CA GLU A 150 -17.56 -17.93 -18.51
C GLU A 150 -18.64 -17.42 -19.47
N GLY A 151 -18.32 -16.39 -20.26
CA GLY A 151 -19.23 -15.81 -21.27
C GLY A 151 -20.27 -14.82 -20.75
N LYS A 152 -20.47 -14.68 -19.43
CA LYS A 152 -21.33 -13.62 -18.88
C LYS A 152 -20.57 -12.30 -18.82
N ARG A 153 -20.76 -11.45 -19.84
CA ARG A 153 -20.46 -10.00 -19.68
C ARG A 153 -21.36 -9.48 -18.58
N PHE A 154 -20.77 -8.96 -17.51
CA PHE A 154 -21.51 -8.13 -16.56
C PHE A 154 -22.07 -6.95 -17.36
N LYS A 155 -23.40 -6.87 -17.43
CA LYS A 155 -24.12 -5.75 -18.04
C LYS A 155 -23.98 -4.52 -17.16
#